data_AF-A0A7C9QWJ9-F1
#
_entry.id   AF-A0A7C9QWJ9-F1
#
_cell.length_a   1.000
_cell.length_b   1.000
_cell.length_c   1.000
_cell.angle_alpha   90.00
_cell.angle_beta   90.00
_cell.angle_gamma   90.00
#
_symmetry.space_group_name_H-M   'P 1'
#
loop_
_entity.id
_entity.type
_entity.pdbx_description
1 polymer ?
#
loop_
_entity_poly.entity_id
_entity_poly.type
_entity_poly.pdbx_seq_one_letter_code
_entity_poly.pdbx_strand_id
1 'polypeptide(L)' 'MLAKMCGVDLRRHVFADGAVAQTSVARLNAILIRQGDAVHLLADSASAEYLWDCVVDAMAEYGGAVAGAGHLLAA' A
#
# COMPACT_ATOMS: atom_id res chain seq x y z
N MET A 1 1.93 4.85 7.26
CA MET A 1 0.71 4.09 6.93
C MET A 1 0.98 2.62 6.65
N LEU A 2 1.46 2.20 5.46
CA LEU A 2 1.43 0.77 5.05
C LEU A 2 2.16 -0.20 6.00
N ALA A 3 3.26 0.23 6.63
CA ALA A 3 3.97 -0.55 7.66
C ALA A 3 3.12 -0.91 8.90
N LYS A 4 2.02 -0.19 9.16
CA LYS A 4 1.04 -0.52 10.21
C LYS A 4 0.21 -1.76 9.85
N MET A 5 0.06 -2.04 8.55
CA MET A 5 -0.88 -3.02 8.03
C MET A 5 -0.21 -4.26 7.46
N CYS A 6 1.08 -4.19 7.10
CA CYS A 6 1.81 -5.28 6.46
C CYS A 6 2.98 -5.80 7.30
N GLY A 7 3.38 -7.05 7.06
CA GLY A 7 4.55 -7.67 7.69
C GLY A 7 5.89 -7.38 7.01
N VAL A 8 5.92 -6.54 5.99
CA VAL A 8 7.15 -6.21 5.23
C VAL A 8 7.85 -5.01 5.88
N ASP A 9 9.17 -5.13 6.10
CA ASP A 9 9.99 -3.96 6.44
C ASP A 9 10.16 -3.07 5.20
N LEU A 10 9.46 -1.94 5.18
CA LEU A 10 9.40 -1.03 4.04
C LEU A 10 10.62 -0.10 3.92
N ARG A 11 11.62 -0.18 4.82
CA ARG A 11 12.83 0.65 4.73
C ARG A 11 13.54 0.40 3.39
N ARG A 12 13.99 1.47 2.72
CA ARG A 12 14.55 1.41 1.36
C ARG A 12 15.75 0.46 1.20
N HIS A 13 16.51 0.19 2.27
CA HIS A 13 17.63 -0.77 2.23
C HIS A 13 17.21 -2.23 2.43
N VAL A 14 15.96 -2.50 2.85
CA VAL A 14 15.40 -3.85 3.01
C VAL A 14 14.45 -4.18 1.87
N PHE A 15 13.50 -3.29 1.60
CA PHE A 15 12.57 -3.38 0.48
C PHE A 15 12.93 -2.31 -0.55
N ALA A 16 13.93 -2.62 -1.38
CA ALA A 16 14.51 -1.72 -2.37
C ALA A 16 13.59 -1.48 -3.58
N ASP A 17 13.93 -0.50 -4.42
CA ASP A 17 13.15 -0.21 -5.62
C ASP A 17 13.01 -1.44 -6.54
N GLY A 18 11.82 -1.63 -7.10
CA GLY A 18 11.46 -2.82 -7.88
C GLY A 18 11.24 -4.10 -7.06
N ALA A 19 11.42 -4.07 -5.73
CA ALA A 19 11.17 -5.24 -4.89
C ALA A 19 9.67 -5.61 -4.87
N VAL A 20 9.41 -6.91 -4.84
CA VAL A 20 8.08 -7.50 -4.78
C VAL A 20 7.99 -8.44 -3.59
N ALA A 21 6.91 -8.35 -2.82
CA ALA A 21 6.66 -9.25 -1.70
C ALA A 21 5.17 -9.60 -1.61
N GLN A 22 4.88 -10.88 -1.41
CA GLN A 22 3.57 -11.33 -0.97
C GLN A 22 3.51 -11.27 0.56
N THR A 23 2.45 -10.69 1.12
CA THR A 23 2.31 -10.48 2.56
C THR A 23 0.85 -10.45 2.98
N SER A 24 0.61 -10.38 4.29
CA SER A 24 -0.70 -10.11 4.84
C SER A 24 -0.90 -8.60 4.95
N VAL A 25 -2.03 -8.09 4.45
CA VAL A 25 -2.47 -6.70 4.63
C VAL A 25 -3.93 -6.71 5.06
N ALA A 26 -4.24 -6.16 6.24
CA ALA A 26 -5.60 -6.21 6.80
C ALA A 26 -6.20 -7.64 6.80
N ARG A 27 -5.39 -8.65 7.16
CA ARG A 27 -5.76 -10.09 7.13
C ARG A 27 -6.04 -10.68 5.74
N LEU A 28 -5.84 -9.92 4.66
CA LEU A 28 -5.91 -10.39 3.29
C LEU A 28 -4.52 -10.80 2.79
N ASN A 29 -4.48 -11.76 1.86
CA ASN A 29 -3.27 -12.00 1.08
C ASN A 29 -3.14 -10.91 0.01
N ALA A 30 -2.01 -10.20 0.00
CA ALA A 30 -1.76 -9.11 -0.91
C ALA A 30 -0.31 -9.11 -1.41
N ILE A 31 -0.09 -8.49 -2.56
CA ILE A 31 1.24 -8.30 -3.15
C ILE A 31 1.60 -6.83 -3.06
N LEU A 32 2.79 -6.53 -2.54
CA LEU A 32 3.40 -5.21 -2.54
C LEU A 32 4.46 -5.14 -3.64
N ILE A 33 4.46 -4.05 -4.41
CA ILE A 33 5.50 -3.74 -5.39
C ILE A 33 6.05 -2.35 -5.09
N ARG A 34 7.35 -2.21 -4.83
CA ARG A 34 7.96 -0.89 -4.69
C ARG A 34 8.22 -0.27 -6.07
N GLN A 35 7.83 0.99 -6.22
CA GLN A 35 8.18 1.84 -7.36
C GLN A 35 8.61 3.22 -6.85
N GLY A 36 9.92 3.44 -6.72
CA GLY A 36 10.51 4.59 -6.07
C GLY A 36 9.98 4.74 -4.64
N ASP A 37 9.33 5.88 -4.40
CA ASP A 37 8.70 6.20 -3.11
C ASP A 37 7.27 5.69 -2.95
N ALA A 38 6.66 5.22 -4.05
CA ALA A 38 5.35 4.61 -4.03
C ALA A 38 5.43 3.10 -3.79
N VAL A 39 4.31 2.54 -3.33
CA VAL A 39 4.09 1.09 -3.23
C VAL A 39 2.75 0.78 -3.88
N HIS A 40 2.74 -0.12 -4.84
CA HIS A 40 1.51 -0.70 -5.36
C HIS A 40 1.04 -1.81 -4.41
N LEU A 41 -0.25 -1.83 -4.13
CA LEU A 41 -0.90 -2.83 -3.30
C LEU A 41 -1.93 -3.57 -4.15
N LEU A 42 -1.65 -4.84 -4.44
CA LEU A 42 -2.51 -5.69 -5.25
C LEU A 42 -3.19 -6.72 -4.35
N ALA A 43 -4.50 -6.86 -4.47
CA ALA A 43 -5.31 -7.82 -3.73
C ALA A 43 -6.46 -8.33 -4.61
N ASP A 44 -7.19 -9.34 -4.12
CA ASP A 44 -8.35 -9.87 -4.81
C ASP A 44 -9.47 -8.81 -4.93
N SER A 45 -10.08 -8.71 -6.12
CA SER A 45 -11.10 -7.71 -6.40
C SER A 45 -12.35 -7.80 -5.51
N ALA A 46 -12.70 -8.99 -5.02
CA ALA A 46 -13.84 -9.16 -4.11
C ALA A 46 -13.58 -8.53 -2.74
N SER A 47 -12.32 -8.22 -2.42
CA SER A 47 -11.92 -7.56 -1.17
C SER A 47 -11.70 -6.05 -1.30
N ALA A 48 -11.97 -5.47 -2.48
CA ALA A 48 -11.61 -4.08 -2.78
C ALA A 48 -12.23 -3.07 -1.81
N GLU A 49 -13.53 -3.16 -1.52
CA GLU A 49 -14.22 -2.23 -0.60
C GLU A 49 -13.67 -2.34 0.82
N TYR A 50 -13.53 -3.56 1.35
CA TYR A 50 -12.98 -3.78 2.69
C TYR A 50 -11.53 -3.29 2.81
N LEU A 51 -10.69 -3.60 1.81
CA LEU A 51 -9.29 -3.16 1.81
C LEU A 51 -9.21 -1.63 1.70
N TRP A 52 -10.08 -1.02 0.89
CA TRP A 52 -10.17 0.42 0.75
C TRP A 52 -10.46 1.10 2.08
N ASP A 53 -11.47 0.65 2.80
CA ASP A 53 -11.83 1.20 4.12
C ASP A 53 -10.66 1.06 5.11
N CYS A 54 -9.99 -0.10 5.12
CA CYS A 54 -8.82 -0.33 5.97
C CYS A 54 -7.64 0.60 5.62
N VAL A 55 -7.42 0.86 4.32
CA VAL A 55 -6.36 1.76 3.85
C VAL A 55 -6.65 3.20 4.24
N VAL A 56 -7.90 3.66 4.05
CA VAL A 56 -8.32 5.02 4.42
C VAL A 56 -8.21 5.23 5.93
N ASP A 57 -8.65 4.26 6.74
CA ASP A 57 -8.52 4.32 8.20
C ASP A 57 -7.06 4.41 8.65
N ALA A 58 -6.18 3.54 8.12
CA ALA A 58 -4.77 3.56 8.49
C ALA A 58 -4.05 4.84 8.03
N MET A 59 -4.52 5.47 6.95
CA MET A 59 -3.95 6.71 6.43
C MET A 59 -4.36 7.92 7.27
N ALA A 60 -5.57 7.91 7.83
CA ALA A 60 -6.10 9.00 8.64
C ALA A 60 -5.21 9.31 9.87
N GLU A 61 -4.57 8.29 10.48
CA GLU A 61 -3.62 8.46 11.59
C GLU A 61 -2.46 9.42 11.25
N TYR A 62 -2.06 9.47 9.97
CA TYR A 62 -0.94 10.29 9.50
C TYR A 62 -1.39 11.54 8.73
N GLY A 63 -2.69 11.87 8.76
CA GLY A 63 -3.24 13.00 8.02
C GLY A 63 -3.17 12.85 6.50
N GLY A 64 -3.04 11.63 5.97
CA GLY A 64 -3.06 11.41 4.52
C GLY A 64 -4.47 11.51 3.94
N ALA A 65 -4.53 11.69 2.62
CA ALA A 65 -5.80 11.81 1.89
C ALA A 65 -5.76 11.01 0.58
N VAL A 66 -6.94 10.61 0.12
CA VAL A 66 -7.10 9.93 -1.17
C VAL A 66 -6.85 10.96 -2.29
N ALA A 67 -5.98 10.60 -3.24
CA ALA A 67 -5.75 11.35 -4.46
C ALA A 67 -6.17 10.51 -5.67
N GLY A 68 -6.84 11.15 -6.64
CA GLY A 68 -7.19 10.50 -7.90
C GLY A 68 -5.98 10.36 -8.83
N ALA A 69 -6.09 9.51 -9.86
CA ALA A 69 -5.03 9.25 -10.83
C ALA A 69 -4.50 10.51 -11.55
N GLY A 70 -5.29 11.60 -11.61
CA GLY A 70 -4.84 12.89 -12.15
C GLY A 70 -3.63 13.48 -11.42
N HIS A 71 -3.44 13.17 -10.13
CA HIS A 71 -2.24 13.57 -9.38
C HIS A 71 -1.01 12.73 -9.73
N LEU A 72 -1.19 11.52 -10.26
CA LEU A 72 -0.10 10.63 -10.65
C LEU A 72 0.53 11.04 -12.00
N LEU A 73 -0.25 11.68 -12.87
CA LEU A 73 0.19 12.15 -14.20
C LEU A 73 0.82 13.55 -14.16
N ALA A 74 0.71 14.25 -13.03
CA ALA A 74 1.21 15.61 -12.84
C ALA A 74 2.56 15.67 -12.09
N ALA A 75 3.09 14.52 -11.65
CA ALA A 75 4.37 14.36 -10.96
C ALA A 75 5.39 13.69 -11.89
#